data_AF-A0A3N4IKU0-F1
#
_entry.id   AF-A0A3N4IKU0-F1
#
_cell.length_a   1.000
_cell.length_b   1.000
_cell.length_c   1.000
_cell.angle_alpha   90.00
_cell.angle_beta   90.00
_cell.angle_gamma   90.00
#
_symmetry.space_group_name_H-M   'P 1'
#
loop_
_entity.id
_entity.type
_entity.pdbx_description
1 polymer ?
#
loop_
_entity_poly.entity_id
_entity_poly.type
_entity_poly.pdbx_seq_one_letter_code
_entity_poly.pdbx_strand_id
1 'polypeptide(L)'
;MLVIGLWAHAAFENIHPFPDGNGRVGRLFSSLLLGMGRLEPMTIAQGREYEDYIDALTTWGLKGNLGPLIESYFNSVQHAYSVLEEVLV
;
A
#
# COMPACT_ATOMS: atom_id res chain seq x y z
N MET A 1 -13.07 -1.37 -5.66
CA MET A 1 -12.44 -1.58 -4.35
C MET A 1 -11.01 -1.06 -4.28
N LEU A 2 -10.18 -1.21 -5.33
CA LEU A 2 -8.82 -0.65 -5.40
C LEU A 2 -8.67 0.78 -4.87
N VAL A 3 -9.36 1.75 -5.51
CA VAL A 3 -9.26 3.17 -5.14
C VAL A 3 -9.69 3.42 -3.69
N ILE A 4 -10.73 2.72 -3.22
CA ILE A 4 -11.23 2.86 -1.85
C ILE A 4 -10.19 2.34 -0.84
N GLY A 5 -9.59 1.17 -1.10
CA GLY A 5 -8.56 0.61 -0.23
C GLY A 5 -7.34 1.50 -0.11
N LEU A 6 -6.81 1.97 -1.25
CA LEU A 6 -5.63 2.82 -1.28
C LEU A 6 -5.89 4.24 -0.75
N TRP A 7 -7.07 4.81 -1.03
CA TRP A 7 -7.45 6.09 -0.45
C TRP A 7 -7.62 5.98 1.08
N ALA A 8 -8.25 4.91 1.55
CA ALA A 8 -8.44 4.68 2.99
C ALA A 8 -7.10 4.51 3.71
N HIS A 9 -6.13 3.86 3.08
CA HIS A 9 -4.75 3.78 3.57
C HIS A 9 -4.13 5.17 3.72
N ALA A 10 -4.11 5.96 2.64
CA ALA A 10 -3.48 7.28 2.64
C ALA A 10 -4.16 8.24 3.62
N ALA A 11 -5.49 8.21 3.69
CA ALA A 11 -6.26 8.99 4.64
C ALA A 11 -5.98 8.59 6.09
N PHE A 12 -5.90 7.29 6.38
CA PHE A 12 -5.58 6.79 7.71
C PHE A 12 -4.17 7.22 8.17
N GLU A 13 -3.17 7.04 7.31
CA GLU A 13 -1.79 7.47 7.60
C GLU A 13 -1.68 8.98 7.82
N ASN A 14 -2.49 9.77 7.11
CA ASN A 14 -2.50 11.23 7.24
C ASN A 14 -3.23 11.73 8.50
N ILE A 15 -4.26 11.02 8.96
CA ILE A 15 -4.91 11.30 10.25
C ILE A 15 -3.97 10.95 11.40
N HIS A 16 -3.19 9.87 11.25
CA HIS A 16 -2.19 9.41 12.21
C HIS A 16 -2.72 9.28 13.66
N PRO A 17 -3.79 8.50 13.89
CA PRO A 17 -4.54 8.54 15.15
C PRO A 17 -3.85 7.88 16.35
N PHE A 18 -2.84 7.04 16.14
CA PHE A 18 -2.16 6.31 17.21
C PHE A 18 -0.74 6.84 17.49
N PRO A 19 -0.21 6.68 18.71
CA PRO A 19 1.18 7.06 19.02
C PRO A 19 2.25 6.26 18.25
N ASP A 20 1.93 5.00 17.91
CA ASP A 20 2.76 4.11 17.08
C ASP A 20 1.83 3.11 16.38
N GLY A 21 2.32 2.49 15.31
CA GLY A 21 1.66 1.40 14.62
C GLY A 21 0.74 1.82 13.49
N ASN A 22 0.64 3.12 13.19
CA ASN A 22 -0.21 3.62 12.10
C ASN A 22 0.07 2.88 10.79
N GLY A 23 1.33 2.88 10.33
CA GLY A 23 1.71 2.16 9.11
C GLY A 23 1.31 0.68 9.06
N ARG A 24 1.32 -0.02 10.21
CA ARG A 24 0.88 -1.42 10.30
C ARG A 24 -0.64 -1.53 10.15
N VAL A 25 -1.37 -0.68 10.85
CA VAL A 25 -2.84 -0.64 10.82
C VAL A 25 -3.36 -0.15 9.47
N GLY A 26 -2.75 0.87 8.87
CA GLY A 26 -3.11 1.41 7.56
C GLY A 26 -2.99 0.36 6.45
N ARG A 27 -1.87 -0.39 6.41
CA ARG A 27 -1.70 -1.50 5.46
C ARG A 27 -2.67 -2.66 5.71
N LEU A 28 -2.94 -3.00 6.97
CA LEU A 28 -3.92 -4.03 7.32
C LEU A 28 -5.33 -3.64 6.87
N PHE A 29 -5.72 -2.39 7.14
CA PHE A 29 -7.02 -1.86 6.76
C PHE A 29 -7.18 -1.79 5.23
N SER A 30 -6.15 -1.31 4.52
CA SER A 30 -6.09 -1.35 3.06
C SER A 30 -6.27 -2.77 2.52
N SER A 31 -5.51 -3.72 3.06
CA SER A 31 -5.56 -5.13 2.65
C SER A 31 -6.95 -5.75 2.84
N LEU A 32 -7.64 -5.41 3.93
CA LEU A 32 -9.02 -5.86 4.15
C LEU A 32 -9.97 -5.35 3.05
N LEU A 33 -9.89 -4.06 2.72
CA LEU A 33 -10.73 -3.44 1.69
C LEU A 33 -10.40 -3.97 0.28
N LEU A 34 -9.13 -4.20 -0.01
CA LEU A 34 -8.68 -4.83 -1.25
C LEU A 34 -9.20 -6.27 -1.36
N GLY A 35 -9.10 -7.05 -0.27
CA GLY A 35 -9.61 -8.42 -0.21
C GLY A 35 -11.13 -8.52 -0.40
N MET A 36 -11.91 -7.56 0.14
CA MET A 36 -13.35 -7.45 -0.16
C MET A 36 -13.62 -7.24 -1.66
N GLY A 37 -12.66 -6.65 -2.37
CA GLY A 37 -12.65 -6.48 -3.82
C GLY A 37 -12.09 -7.65 -4.62
N ARG A 38 -11.69 -8.75 -3.97
CA ARG A 38 -10.93 -9.85 -4.59
C ARG A 38 -9.62 -9.39 -5.22
N LEU A 39 -8.95 -8.44 -4.57
CA LEU A 39 -7.63 -7.94 -4.93
C LEU A 39 -6.61 -8.39 -3.90
N GLU A 40 -5.37 -8.47 -4.34
CA GLU A 40 -4.20 -8.85 -3.54
C GLU A 40 -3.92 -7.80 -2.45
N PRO A 41 -3.38 -8.21 -1.30
CA PRO A 41 -2.90 -7.26 -0.30
C PRO A 41 -1.65 -6.52 -0.80
N MET A 42 -1.44 -5.31 -0.30
CA MET A 42 -0.24 -4.53 -0.60
C MET A 42 0.92 -4.98 0.29
N THR A 43 1.91 -5.66 -0.29
CA THR A 43 3.08 -6.21 0.43
C THR A 43 4.35 -5.44 0.12
N ILE A 44 4.61 -4.39 0.91
CA ILE A 44 5.75 -3.50 0.67
C ILE A 44 7.05 -4.11 1.19
N ALA A 45 7.96 -4.46 0.27
CA ALA A 45 9.29 -4.93 0.62
C ALA A 45 10.19 -3.79 1.12
N GLN A 46 11.21 -4.13 1.90
CA GLN A 46 12.21 -3.16 2.38
C GLN A 46 13.11 -2.66 1.23
N GLY A 47 13.79 -1.53 1.46
CA GLY A 47 14.68 -0.91 0.47
C GLY A 47 13.93 0.06 -0.45
N ARG A 48 14.25 0.06 -1.75
CA ARG A 48 13.71 1.03 -2.71
C ARG A 48 12.17 1.01 -2.78
N GLU A 49 11.55 -0.16 -2.73
CA GLU A 49 10.08 -0.25 -2.78
C GLU A 49 9.43 0.45 -1.57
N TYR A 50 10.03 0.33 -0.39
CA TYR A 50 9.59 1.06 0.80
C TYR A 50 9.76 2.56 0.63
N GLU A 51 10.88 3.03 0.07
CA GLU A 51 11.12 4.45 -0.22
C GLU A 51 10.06 5.00 -1.18
N ASP A 52 9.82 4.32 -2.31
CA ASP A 52 8.83 4.71 -3.31
C ASP A 52 7.41 4.77 -2.71
N TYR A 53 7.08 3.83 -1.83
CA TYR A 53 5.82 3.81 -1.10
C TYR A 53 5.66 5.01 -0.15
N ILE A 54 6.72 5.38 0.59
CA ILE A 54 6.70 6.56 1.47
C ILE A 54 6.56 7.85 0.66
N ASP A 55 7.24 7.95 -0.49
CA ASP A 55 7.13 9.08 -1.41
C ASP A 55 5.72 9.18 -2.02
N ALA A 56 5.08 8.05 -2.29
CA ALA A 56 3.70 7.99 -2.76
C ALA A 56 2.70 8.52 -1.71
N LEU A 57 2.85 8.11 -0.44
CA LEU A 57 2.04 8.65 0.66
C LEU A 57 2.27 10.15 0.86
N THR A 58 3.53 10.59 0.79
CA THR A 58 3.89 12.01 0.89
C THR A 58 3.26 12.82 -0.25
N THR A 59 3.29 12.28 -1.46
CA THR A 59 2.67 12.93 -2.63
C THR A 59 1.16 13.07 -2.49
N TRP A 60 0.49 12.06 -1.94
CA TRP A 60 -0.93 12.14 -1.63
C TRP A 60 -1.20 13.21 -0.56
N GLY A 61 -0.43 13.25 0.52
CA GLY A 61 -0.60 14.23 1.60
C GLY A 61 -0.40 15.68 1.14
N LEU A 62 0.52 15.92 0.19
CA LEU A 62 0.82 17.26 -0.33
C LEU A 62 -0.13 17.71 -1.45
N LYS A 63 -0.53 16.80 -2.34
CA LYS A 63 -1.20 17.14 -3.61
C LYS A 63 -2.56 16.48 -3.80
N GLY A 64 -2.99 15.62 -2.87
CA GLY A 64 -4.17 14.77 -3.04
C GLY A 64 -4.05 13.75 -4.18
N ASN A 65 -2.84 13.56 -4.73
CA ASN A 65 -2.63 12.69 -5.88
C ASN A 65 -2.40 11.25 -5.42
N LEU A 66 -3.37 10.38 -5.68
CA LEU A 66 -3.33 8.95 -5.35
C LEU A 66 -2.56 8.11 -6.39
N GLY A 67 -2.27 8.67 -7.57
CA GLY A 67 -1.63 7.96 -8.69
C GLY A 67 -0.35 7.20 -8.29
N PRO A 68 0.62 7.84 -7.61
CA PRO A 68 1.83 7.16 -7.15
C PRO A 68 1.55 5.98 -6.21
N LEU A 69 0.54 6.08 -5.34
CA LEU A 69 0.21 4.98 -4.42
C LEU A 69 -0.44 3.80 -5.16
N ILE A 70 -1.19 4.07 -6.24
CA ILE A 70 -1.71 3.04 -7.14
C ILE A 70 -0.55 2.33 -7.85
N GLU A 71 0.46 3.06 -8.30
CA GLU A 71 1.67 2.49 -8.90
C GLU A 71 2.45 1.63 -7.90
N SER A 72 2.70 2.14 -6.69
CA SER A 72 3.33 1.36 -5.61
C SER A 72 2.56 0.08 -5.30
N TYR A 73 1.22 0.11 -5.34
CA TYR A 73 0.40 -1.08 -5.15
C TYR A 73 0.69 -2.14 -6.23
N PHE A 74 0.64 -1.76 -7.51
CA PHE A 74 0.90 -2.71 -8.59
C PHE A 74 2.33 -3.26 -8.56
N ASN A 75 3.31 -2.42 -8.26
CA ASN A 75 4.71 -2.85 -8.11
C ASN A 75 4.85 -3.87 -6.97
N SER A 76 4.20 -3.63 -5.82
CA SER A 76 4.24 -4.56 -4.68
C SER A 76 3.61 -5.92 -5.00
N VAL A 77 2.51 -5.92 -5.76
CA VAL A 77 1.83 -7.15 -6.17
C VAL A 77 2.67 -7.93 -7.19
N GLN A 78 3.27 -7.23 -8.16
CA GLN A 78 4.18 -7.86 -9.13
C GLN A 78 5.39 -8.49 -8.44
N HIS A 79 6.00 -7.80 -7.49
CA HIS A 79 7.11 -8.33 -6.71
C HIS A 79 6.69 -9.55 -5.86
N ALA A 80 5.50 -9.51 -5.23
CA ALA A 80 4.99 -10.67 -4.51
C ALA A 80 4.83 -11.90 -5.41
N TYR A 81 4.32 -11.72 -6.64
CA TYR A 81 4.21 -12.80 -7.60
C TYR A 81 5.56 -13.34 -8.06
N SER A 82 6.56 -12.48 -8.30
CA SER A 82 7.89 -12.96 -8.70
C SER A 82 8.54 -13.81 -7.60
N VAL A 83 8.38 -13.42 -6.33
CA VAL A 83 8.85 -14.22 -5.19
C VAL A 83 8.12 -15.56 -5.10
N LEU A 84 6.80 -15.58 -5.35
CA LEU A 84 6.04 -16.83 -5.34
C LEU A 84 6.48 -17.78 -6.47
N GLU A 85 6.75 -17.25 -7.66
CA GLU A 85 7.26 -18.04 -8.79
C GLU A 85 8.63 -18.65 -8.47
N GLU A 86 9.52 -17.90 -7.82
CA GLU A 86 10.83 -18.42 -7.37
C GLU A 86 10.73 -19.52 -6.32
N VAL A 87 9.70 -19.51 -5.47
CA VAL A 87 9.50 -20.53 -4.42
C VAL A 87 8.80 -21.78 -4.94
N LEU A 88 8.02 -21.66 -6.01
CA LEU A 88 7.23 -22.76 -6.58
C LEU A 88 7.96 -23.54 -7.69
N VAL A 89 9.14 -23.08 -8.12
CA VAL A 89 10.04 -23.72 -9.09
C VAL A 89 11.23 -24.35 -8.36
#